data_AF-A0A0B6YXG2-F1
#
_entry.id   AF-A0A0B6YXG2-F1
#
_cell.length_a   1.000
_cell.length_b   1.000
_cell.length_c   1.000
_cell.angle_alpha   90.00
_cell.angle_beta   90.00
_cell.angle_gamma   90.00
#
_symmetry.space_group_name_H-M   'P 1'
#
loop_
_entity.id
_entity.type
_entity.pdbx_description
1 polymer ?
#
loop_
_entity_poly.entity_id
_entity_poly.type
_entity_poly.pdbx_seq_one_letter_code
_entity_poly.pdbx_strand_id
1 'polypeptide(L)'
;HFICAILCLPFLVGYLYLPESVRWLTVKGRVDEAAKVIDQIARVNKKEYNPEKCLKKIQKVAQREKEHQEKGNKYSYVDVYRGWKMARLTLTLQFVWFT
;
A
#
# COMPACT_ATOMS: atom_id res chain seq x y z
N HIS A 1 5.74 -9.94 30.24
CA HIS A 1 5.67 -10.90 29.12
C HIS A 1 4.25 -11.27 28.72
N PHE A 2 3.38 -11.77 29.61
CA PHE A 2 2.00 -12.18 29.26
C PHE A 2 1.08 -11.04 28.75
N ILE A 3 1.20 -9.82 29.31
CA ILE A 3 0.39 -8.66 28.89
C ILE A 3 0.69 -8.26 27.43
N CYS A 4 1.94 -8.33 26.99
CA CYS A 4 2.33 -8.04 25.60
C CYS A 4 1.78 -9.08 24.62
N ALA A 5 1.76 -10.36 25.01
CA ALA A 5 1.19 -11.42 24.20
C ALA A 5 -0.33 -11.25 24.00
N ILE A 6 -1.04 -10.85 25.06
CA ILE A 6 -2.49 -10.58 25.00
C ILE A 6 -2.79 -9.34 24.14
N LEU A 7 -1.94 -8.30 24.18
CA LEU A 7 -2.08 -7.12 23.31
C LEU A 7 -1.78 -7.41 21.83
N CYS A 8 -0.86 -8.33 21.52
CA CYS A 8 -0.57 -8.73 20.14
C CYS A 8 -1.61 -9.67 19.54
N LEU A 9 -2.34 -10.42 20.37
CA LEU A 9 -3.32 -11.43 19.93
C LEU A 9 -4.43 -10.87 19.01
N PRO A 10 -5.10 -9.75 19.34
CA PRO A 10 -6.08 -9.12 18.44
C PRO A 10 -5.45 -8.65 17.12
N PHE A 11 -4.19 -8.21 17.16
CA PHE A 11 -3.45 -7.76 15.99
C PHE A 11 -3.16 -8.93 15.03
N LEU A 12 -2.84 -10.10 15.59
CA LEU A 12 -2.57 -11.31 14.82
C LEU A 12 -3.84 -11.89 14.19
N VAL A 13 -4.96 -11.84 14.91
CA VAL A 13 -6.28 -12.20 14.37
C VAL A 13 -6.71 -11.20 13.28
N GLY A 14 -6.47 -9.90 13.49
CA GLY A 14 -6.73 -8.86 12.49
C GLY A 14 -5.87 -9.04 11.24
N TYR A 15 -4.61 -9.45 11.38
CA TYR A 15 -3.71 -9.72 10.25
C TYR A 15 -4.23 -10.86 9.35
N LEU A 16 -4.83 -11.89 9.93
CA LEU A 16 -5.44 -12.99 9.16
C LEU A 16 -6.72 -12.56 8.42
N TYR A 17 -7.44 -11.58 8.98
CA TYR A 17 -8.68 -11.08 8.38
C TYR A 17 -8.44 -9.99 7.33
N LEU A 18 -7.34 -9.22 7.45
CA LEU A 18 -6.97 -8.22 6.46
C LEU A 18 -6.52 -8.93 5.19
N PRO A 19 -7.24 -8.77 4.06
CA PRO A 19 -6.76 -9.31 2.81
C PRO A 19 -5.42 -8.66 2.45
N GLU A 20 -4.55 -9.42 1.80
CA GLU A 20 -3.24 -8.92 1.37
C GLU A 20 -3.42 -7.61 0.58
N SER A 21 -2.56 -6.62 0.84
CA SER A 21 -2.82 -5.27 0.34
C SER A 21 -2.96 -5.27 -1.19
N VAL A 22 -4.09 -4.74 -1.68
CA VAL A 22 -4.38 -4.59 -3.12
C VAL A 22 -3.20 -3.94 -3.85
N ARG A 23 -2.56 -2.97 -3.20
CA ARG A 23 -1.39 -2.27 -3.72
C ARG A 23 -0.22 -3.23 -3.97
N TRP A 24 0.12 -4.09 -3.01
CA TRP A 24 1.22 -5.04 -3.17
C TRP A 24 0.96 -6.05 -4.29
N LEU A 25 -0.24 -6.60 -4.37
CA LEU A 25 -0.66 -7.51 -5.45
C LEU A 25 -0.59 -6.82 -6.82
N THR A 26 -0.99 -5.55 -6.88
CA THR A 26 -0.89 -4.71 -8.10
C THR A 26 0.56 -4.54 -8.54
N VAL A 27 1.46 -4.18 -7.62
CA VAL A 27 2.89 -3.98 -7.92
C VAL A 27 3.58 -5.30 -8.33
N LYS A 28 3.19 -6.42 -7.73
CA LYS A 28 3.66 -7.76 -8.10
C LYS A 28 3.11 -8.26 -9.45
N GLY A 29 2.16 -7.56 -10.05
CA GLY A 29 1.51 -7.98 -11.30
C GLY A 29 0.48 -9.10 -11.14
N ARG A 30 0.07 -9.43 -9.90
CA ARG A 30 -0.97 -10.43 -9.60
C ARG A 30 -2.35 -9.76 -9.67
N VAL A 31 -2.74 -9.40 -10.89
CA VAL A 31 -3.95 -8.59 -11.16
C VAL A 31 -5.24 -9.34 -10.78
N ASP A 32 -5.30 -10.65 -11.00
CA ASP A 32 -6.48 -11.47 -10.69
C ASP A 32 -6.75 -11.56 -9.19
N GLU A 33 -5.69 -11.62 -8.38
CA GLU A 33 -5.82 -11.64 -6.93
C GLU A 33 -6.17 -10.28 -6.37
N ALA A 34 -5.58 -9.21 -6.93
CA ALA A 34 -5.98 -7.84 -6.59
C ALA A 34 -7.47 -7.61 -6.88
N ALA A 35 -8.00 -8.15 -7.98
CA ALA A 35 -9.43 -8.08 -8.29
C ALA A 35 -10.29 -8.84 -7.27
N LYS A 36 -9.90 -10.06 -6.85
CA LYS A 36 -10.59 -10.82 -5.81
C LYS A 36 -10.63 -10.07 -4.46
N VAL A 37 -9.52 -9.45 -4.07
CA VAL A 37 -9.46 -8.66 -2.84
C VAL A 37 -10.37 -7.44 -2.92
N ILE A 38 -10.39 -6.74 -4.05
CA ILE A 38 -11.30 -5.61 -4.26
C ILE A 38 -12.76 -6.07 -4.22
N ASP A 39 -13.07 -7.23 -4.78
CA ASP A 39 -14.41 -7.80 -4.73
C ASP A 39 -14.86 -8.08 -3.30
N GLN A 40 -13.99 -8.69 -2.49
CA GLN A 40 -14.25 -8.90 -1.06
C GLN A 40 -14.46 -7.58 -0.31
N ILE A 41 -13.63 -6.57 -0.59
CA ILE A 41 -13.77 -5.23 0.01
C ILE A 41 -15.07 -4.56 -0.43
N ALA A 42 -15.45 -4.67 -1.72
CA ALA A 42 -16.66 -4.08 -2.25
C ALA A 42 -17.92 -4.73 -1.67
N ARG A 43 -17.90 -6.05 -1.45
CA ARG A 43 -18.95 -6.80 -0.76
C ARG A 43 -19.12 -6.33 0.69
N VAL A 44 -18.02 -6.17 1.42
CA VAL A 44 -18.04 -5.65 2.81
C VAL A 44 -18.54 -4.20 2.83
N ASN A 45 -18.10 -3.38 1.88
CA ASN A 45 -18.46 -1.97 1.78
C ASN A 45 -19.83 -1.73 1.11
N LYS A 46 -20.55 -2.79 0.71
CA LYS A 46 -21.84 -2.74 0.00
C LYS A 46 -21.88 -1.72 -1.13
N LYS A 47 -20.78 -1.59 -1.87
CA LYS A 47 -20.64 -0.59 -2.92
C LYS A 47 -20.58 -1.27 -4.28
N GLU A 48 -21.46 -0.85 -5.18
CA GLU A 48 -21.38 -1.25 -6.58
C GLU A 48 -20.11 -0.68 -7.21
N TYR A 49 -19.31 -1.55 -7.79
CA TYR A 49 -18.13 -1.18 -8.55
C TYR A 49 -18.17 -1.87 -9.91
N ASN A 50 -17.62 -1.19 -10.92
CA ASN A 50 -17.48 -1.79 -12.24
C ASN A 50 -16.15 -2.58 -12.26
N PRO A 51 -16.19 -3.92 -12.37
CA PRO A 51 -14.99 -4.75 -12.30
C PRO A 51 -14.02 -4.48 -13.45
N GLU A 52 -14.52 -4.20 -14.65
CA GLU A 52 -13.68 -3.92 -15.82
C GLU A 52 -12.90 -2.60 -15.67
N LYS A 53 -13.56 -1.55 -15.15
CA LYS A 53 -12.89 -0.27 -14.90
C LYS A 53 -11.84 -0.39 -13.80
N CYS A 54 -12.10 -1.18 -12.76
CA CYS A 54 -11.12 -1.44 -11.70
C CYS A 54 -9.93 -2.24 -12.21
N LEU A 55 -10.16 -3.32 -12.95
CA LEU A 55 -9.10 -4.12 -13.59
C LEU A 55 -8.19 -3.26 -14.47
N LYS A 56 -8.78 -2.43 -15.35
CA LYS A 56 -8.00 -1.52 -16.21
C LYS A 56 -7.16 -0.52 -15.39
N LYS A 57 -7.70 0.01 -14.28
CA LYS A 57 -6.93 0.89 -13.39
C LYS A 57 -5.77 0.15 -12.72
N ILE A 58 -6.00 -1.05 -12.21
CA ILE A 58 -4.96 -1.89 -11.57
C ILE A 58 -3.85 -2.19 -12.56
N GLN A 59 -4.20 -2.65 -13.78
CA GLN A 59 -3.22 -2.91 -14.84
C GLN A 59 -2.41 -1.66 -15.20
N LYS A 60 -3.08 -0.50 -15.33
CA LYS A 60 -2.40 0.77 -15.62
C LYS A 60 -1.44 1.19 -14.50
N VAL A 61 -1.81 0.97 -13.24
CA VAL A 61 -0.93 1.25 -12.09
C VAL A 61 0.23 0.26 -12.04
N ALA A 62 -0.02 -1.03 -12.24
CA ALA A 62 1.01 -2.06 -12.30
C ALA A 62 2.04 -1.76 -13.40
N GLN A 63 1.56 -1.34 -14.58
CA GLN A 63 2.43 -0.99 -15.70
C GLN A 63 3.27 0.26 -15.41
N ARG A 64 2.67 1.31 -14.84
CA ARG A 64 3.42 2.50 -14.41
C ARG A 64 4.49 2.14 -13.38
N GLU A 65 4.16 1.30 -12.41
CA GLU A 65 5.12 0.94 -11.38
C GLU A 65 6.28 0.13 -11.96
N LYS A 66 5.99 -0.82 -12.88
CA LYS A 66 7.03 -1.54 -13.63
C LYS A 66 7.92 -0.58 -14.41
N GLU A 67 7.35 0.36 -15.17
CA GLU A 67 8.12 1.39 -15.88
C GLU A 67 8.97 2.25 -14.93
N HIS A 68 8.43 2.59 -13.74
CA HIS A 68 9.18 3.33 -12.72
C HIS A 68 10.34 2.52 -12.13
N GLN A 69 10.16 1.20 -11.95
CA GLN A 69 11.24 0.31 -11.49
C GLN A 69 12.28 0.07 -12.58
N GLU A 70 11.87 -0.13 -13.83
CA GLU A 70 12.77 -0.31 -14.98
C GLU A 70 13.59 0.95 -15.28
N LYS A 71 13.02 2.15 -15.06
CA LYS A 71 13.74 3.42 -15.13
C LYS A 71 14.85 3.55 -14.08
N GLY A 72 14.99 2.59 -13.17
CA GLY A 72 16.26 2.35 -12.47
C GLY A 72 16.69 3.47 -11.52
N ASN A 73 15.78 4.35 -11.09
CA ASN A 73 16.08 5.26 -10.00
C ASN A 73 16.15 4.44 -8.71
N LYS A 74 17.36 4.00 -8.35
CA LYS A 74 17.69 3.55 -7.01
C LYS A 74 17.52 4.77 -6.10
N TYR A 75 16.30 4.98 -5.61
CA TYR A 75 16.00 6.06 -4.67
C TYR A 75 16.89 5.87 -3.44
N SER A 76 17.84 6.79 -3.26
CA SER A 76 18.71 6.79 -2.08
C SER A 76 18.08 7.62 -0.97
N TYR A 77 18.50 7.40 0.27
CA TYR A 77 18.07 8.19 1.43
C TYR A 77 18.37 9.69 1.25
N VAL A 78 19.44 10.00 0.52
CA VAL A 78 19.88 11.37 0.24
C VAL A 78 18.91 12.08 -0.73
N ASP A 79 18.27 11.34 -1.63
CA ASP A 79 17.32 11.94 -2.59
C ASP A 79 16.04 12.47 -1.92
N VAL A 80 15.72 11.98 -0.72
CA VAL A 80 14.60 12.49 0.08
C VAL A 80 14.84 13.95 0.50
N TYR A 81 16.08 14.29 0.86
CA TYR A 81 16.47 15.65 1.23
C TYR A 81 16.80 16.52 0.02
N ARG A 82 17.00 15.91 -1.15
CA ARG A 82 17.32 16.62 -2.39
C ARG A 82 16.13 17.40 -2.95
N GLY A 83 14.89 16.95 -2.71
CA GLY A 83 13.68 17.64 -3.11
C GLY A 83 13.11 18.51 -2.00
N TRP A 84 13.04 19.84 -2.19
CA TRP A 84 12.52 20.79 -1.17
C TRP A 84 11.13 20.43 -0.63
N LYS A 85 10.24 19.92 -1.47
CA LYS A 85 8.90 19.47 -1.05
C LYS A 85 8.97 18.25 -0.13
N MET A 86 9.79 17.26 -0.49
CA MET A 86 9.98 16.04 0.32
C MET A 86 10.71 16.36 1.62
N ALA A 87 11.78 17.15 1.56
CA ALA A 87 12.54 17.59 2.72
C ALA A 87 11.66 18.32 3.75
N ARG A 88 10.79 19.25 3.32
CA ARG A 88 9.88 19.94 4.24
C ARG A 88 8.91 19.00 4.93
N LEU A 89 8.29 18.07 4.21
CA LEU A 89 7.38 17.09 4.79
C LEU A 89 8.13 16.18 5.79
N THR A 90 9.30 15.70 5.41
CA THR A 90 10.15 14.84 6.24
C THR A 90 10.61 15.56 7.52
N LEU A 91 10.98 16.84 7.43
CA LEU A 91 11.31 17.66 8.59
C LEU A 91 10.08 17.91 9.48
N THR A 92 8.93 18.29 8.91
CA THR A 92 7.71 18.50 9.69
C THR A 92 7.30 17.23 10.46
N LEU A 93 7.39 16.05 9.85
CA LEU A 93 7.14 14.78 10.52
C LEU A 93 8.13 14.52 11.67
N GLN A 94 9.42 14.83 11.48
CA GLN A 94 10.42 14.72 12.54
C GLN A 94 10.13 15.68 13.70
N PHE A 95 9.76 16.93 13.40
CA PHE A 95 9.39 17.91 14.41
C PHE A 95 8.13 17.49 15.19
N VAL A 96 7.08 17.02 14.51
CA VAL A 96 5.86 16.53 15.17
C VAL A 96 6.13 15.33 16.06
N TRP A 97 7.02 14.42 15.66
CA TRP A 97 7.36 13.25 16.47
C TRP A 97 8.21 13.61 17.70
N PHE A 98 9.04 14.65 17.58
CA PHE A 98 9.92 15.10 18.65
C PHE A 98 9.24 16.10 19.62
N THR A 99 8.12 16.69 19.21
CA THR A 99 7.28 17.56 20.05
C THR A 99 6.38 16.72 20.93
#